data_AF-W4PCC9-F1
#
_entry.id   AF-W4PCC9-F1
#
_cell.length_a   1.000
_cell.length_b   1.000
_cell.length_c   1.000
_cell.angle_alpha   90.00
_cell.angle_beta   90.00
_cell.angle_gamma   90.00
#
_symmetry.space_group_name_H-M   'P 1'
#
loop_
_entity.id
_entity.type
_entity.pdbx_description
1 polymer ?
#
loop_
_entity_poly.entity_id
_entity_poly.type
_entity_poly.pdbx_seq_one_letter_code
_entity_poly.pdbx_strand_id
1 'polypeptide(L)'
;MQKASNAVKSVNSKIKFGVYVGGWYSTYYEVGVNWAASTYDTSLFYNWATSKYKNYGYAAIMDQILIGAYASPLRVYGTTEWTMQGFCSLAKAKIKSECSIVAGGPDVGNWDPENKATQEQENQAIVESVKACMDACDGYFLFDMIHLKKQLQWQYAKKGIELAIK
;
A
#
# COMPACT_ATOMS: atom_id res chain seq x y z
N MET A 1 6.17 16.79 5.16
CA MET A 1 5.55 15.92 6.19
C MET A 1 5.68 16.45 7.62
N GLN A 2 6.88 16.76 8.15
CA GLN A 2 7.05 17.14 9.57
C GLN A 2 6.13 18.27 10.05
N LYS A 3 6.02 19.37 9.26
CA LYS A 3 5.15 20.50 9.62
C LYS A 3 3.68 20.08 9.80
N ALA A 4 3.17 19.20 8.94
CA ALA A 4 1.80 18.70 9.01
C ALA A 4 1.59 17.76 10.21
N SER A 5 2.54 16.85 10.47
CA SER A 5 2.51 15.99 11.67
C SER A 5 2.49 16.84 12.94
N ASN A 6 3.39 17.84 13.05
CA ASN A 6 3.44 18.74 14.21
C ASN A 6 2.12 19.50 14.41
N ALA A 7 1.50 19.99 13.33
CA ALA A 7 0.22 20.70 13.42
C ALA A 7 -0.92 19.79 13.94
N VAL A 8 -0.98 18.53 13.50
CA VAL A 8 -1.96 17.57 14.01
C VAL A 8 -1.68 17.22 15.47
N LYS A 9 -0.42 16.94 15.81
CA LYS A 9 -0.01 16.53 17.16
C LYS A 9 -0.11 17.66 18.18
N SER A 10 0.01 18.93 17.77
CA SER A 10 -0.18 20.08 18.66
C SER A 10 -1.64 20.27 19.07
N VAL A 11 -2.60 19.82 18.24
CA VAL A 11 -4.02 19.81 18.61
C VAL A 11 -4.30 18.65 19.56
N ASN A 12 -3.84 17.45 19.24
CA ASN A 12 -3.95 16.28 20.11
C ASN A 12 -2.89 15.23 19.73
N SER A 13 -1.95 14.97 20.64
CA SER A 13 -0.83 14.04 20.42
C SER A 13 -1.26 12.58 20.22
N LYS A 14 -2.49 12.23 20.63
CA LYS A 14 -3.05 10.87 20.45
C LYS A 14 -3.61 10.61 19.04
N ILE A 15 -3.86 11.65 18.25
CA ILE A 15 -4.35 11.48 16.87
C ILE A 15 -3.26 10.80 16.03
N LYS A 16 -3.60 9.74 15.32
CA LYS A 16 -2.70 9.07 14.37
C LYS A 16 -2.51 9.93 13.13
N PHE A 17 -1.26 10.14 12.74
CA PHE A 17 -0.90 10.86 11.51
C PHE A 17 -0.38 9.87 10.48
N GLY A 18 -0.97 9.87 9.29
CA GLY A 18 -0.59 8.92 8.25
C GLY A 18 -0.80 9.47 6.85
N VAL A 19 -0.40 8.68 5.87
CA VAL A 19 -0.44 9.06 4.46
C VAL A 19 -0.81 7.87 3.59
N TYR A 20 -1.52 8.15 2.50
CA TYR A 20 -1.73 7.20 1.41
C TYR A 20 -0.72 7.48 0.29
N VAL A 21 -0.12 6.42 -0.27
CA VAL A 21 0.92 6.49 -1.29
C VAL A 21 0.79 5.32 -2.27
N GLY A 22 1.19 5.51 -3.52
CA GLY A 22 1.34 4.44 -4.50
C GLY A 22 2.48 3.47 -4.16
N GLY A 23 2.29 2.19 -4.48
CA GLY A 23 3.27 1.13 -4.21
C GLY A 23 4.49 1.10 -5.15
N TRP A 24 4.47 1.82 -6.28
CA TRP A 24 5.51 1.83 -7.32
C TRP A 24 6.73 2.70 -6.95
N TYR A 25 7.44 2.32 -5.88
CA TYR A 25 8.60 3.09 -5.39
C TYR A 25 9.66 3.33 -6.46
N SER A 26 9.85 2.36 -7.38
CA SER A 26 10.88 2.40 -8.42
C SER A 26 10.83 3.64 -9.32
N THR A 27 9.65 4.22 -9.52
CA THR A 27 9.41 5.40 -10.38
C THR A 27 8.82 6.58 -9.61
N TYR A 28 8.53 6.42 -8.31
CA TYR A 28 7.73 7.42 -7.60
C TYR A 28 8.43 8.77 -7.36
N TYR A 29 9.75 8.81 -7.57
CA TYR A 29 10.55 10.03 -7.52
C TYR A 29 10.07 11.09 -8.53
N GLU A 30 9.43 10.69 -9.63
CA GLU A 30 8.88 11.58 -10.67
C GLU A 30 7.85 12.58 -10.12
N VAL A 31 7.22 12.24 -8.99
CA VAL A 31 6.27 13.10 -8.28
C VAL A 31 6.77 13.51 -6.89
N GLY A 32 8.08 13.38 -6.64
CA GLY A 32 8.74 13.88 -5.42
C GLY A 32 8.41 13.11 -4.14
N VAL A 33 7.91 11.87 -4.26
CA VAL A 33 7.49 11.07 -3.11
C VAL A 33 8.61 10.12 -2.66
N ASN A 34 9.03 10.23 -1.39
CA ASN A 34 9.93 9.26 -0.74
C ASN A 34 9.35 8.78 0.59
N TRP A 35 8.54 7.72 0.56
CA TRP A 35 7.96 7.12 1.76
C TRP A 35 8.87 6.09 2.45
N ALA A 36 10.10 5.89 1.98
CA ALA A 36 11.02 4.90 2.57
C ALA A 36 11.63 5.38 3.90
N ALA A 37 12.21 4.43 4.61
CA ALA A 37 13.01 4.67 5.80
C ALA A 37 14.26 5.49 5.47
N SER A 38 14.69 6.33 6.42
CA SER A 38 15.98 7.03 6.35
C SER A 38 17.19 6.08 6.23
N THR A 39 17.04 4.84 6.72
CA THR A 39 18.04 3.78 6.62
C THR A 39 17.98 2.97 5.32
N TYR A 40 17.06 3.27 4.41
CA TYR A 40 17.00 2.65 3.09
C TYR A 40 17.75 3.53 2.08
N ASP A 41 18.98 3.12 1.71
CA ASP A 41 19.77 3.85 0.72
C ASP A 41 19.33 3.50 -0.70
N THR A 42 18.39 4.29 -1.22
CA THR A 42 17.84 4.14 -2.57
C THR A 42 18.91 4.14 -3.66
N SER A 43 20.03 4.85 -3.45
CA SER A 43 21.11 4.94 -4.45
C SER A 43 21.84 3.63 -4.72
N LEU A 44 21.73 2.66 -3.80
CA LEU A 44 22.29 1.32 -3.98
C LEU A 44 21.49 0.47 -4.98
N PHE A 45 20.26 0.86 -5.28
CA PHE A 45 19.32 0.07 -6.08
C PHE A 45 18.83 0.79 -7.33
N TYR A 46 18.89 2.13 -7.35
CA TYR A 46 18.35 2.94 -8.44
C TYR A 46 19.31 4.05 -8.85
N ASN A 47 19.68 4.08 -10.14
CA ASN A 47 20.63 5.06 -10.70
C ASN A 47 20.14 6.51 -10.65
N TRP A 48 18.83 6.74 -10.51
CA TRP A 48 18.26 8.07 -10.39
C TRP A 48 18.43 8.67 -8.99
N ALA A 49 18.73 7.86 -7.97
CA ALA A 49 18.89 8.33 -6.60
C ALA A 49 20.34 8.70 -6.29
N THR A 50 20.53 9.84 -5.64
CA THR A 50 21.79 10.16 -4.98
C THR A 50 21.85 9.53 -3.59
N SER A 51 23.04 9.33 -3.03
CA SER A 51 23.23 8.82 -1.66
C SER A 51 22.60 9.70 -0.57
N LYS A 52 22.24 10.96 -0.91
CA LYS A 52 21.52 11.88 -0.03
C LYS A 52 20.00 11.70 -0.07
N TYR A 53 19.45 10.99 -1.05
CA TYR A 53 17.99 10.85 -1.24
C TYR A 53 17.29 10.24 -0.01
N LYS A 54 17.94 9.27 0.64
CA LYS A 54 17.45 8.64 1.89
C LYS A 54 17.16 9.63 3.02
N ASN A 55 17.86 10.77 3.05
CA ASN A 55 17.67 11.82 4.07
C ASN A 55 16.32 12.55 3.94
N TYR A 56 15.62 12.33 2.83
CA TYR A 56 14.30 12.91 2.55
C TYR A 56 13.17 11.89 2.67
N GLY A 57 13.47 10.67 3.12
CA GLY A 57 12.47 9.66 3.49
C GLY A 57 11.66 10.13 4.69
N TYR A 58 10.34 9.94 4.66
CA TYR A 58 9.44 10.42 5.70
C TYR A 58 8.76 9.32 6.52
N ALA A 59 9.19 8.06 6.40
CA ALA A 59 8.60 6.94 7.13
C ALA A 59 8.50 7.19 8.63
N ALA A 60 9.60 7.65 9.26
CA ALA A 60 9.70 7.95 10.70
C ALA A 60 8.71 9.01 11.22
N ILE A 61 8.07 9.78 10.33
CA ILE A 61 7.10 10.83 10.69
C ILE A 61 5.68 10.26 10.80
N MET A 62 5.44 9.06 10.24
CA MET A 62 4.11 8.46 10.10
C MET A 62 3.81 7.46 11.21
N ASP A 63 2.61 7.55 11.79
CA ASP A 63 2.04 6.46 12.58
C ASP A 63 1.57 5.30 11.69
N GLN A 64 1.07 5.62 10.49
CA GLN A 64 0.60 4.66 9.50
C GLN A 64 0.86 5.10 8.06
N ILE A 65 1.17 4.15 7.18
CA ILE A 65 1.28 4.35 5.74
C ILE A 65 0.34 3.38 5.04
N LEU A 66 -0.53 3.90 4.17
CA LEU A 66 -1.43 3.13 3.33
C LEU A 66 -0.84 3.01 1.93
N ILE A 67 -0.62 1.79 1.46
CA ILE A 67 -0.03 1.46 0.17
C ILE A 67 -1.14 1.14 -0.82
N GLY A 68 -1.26 1.98 -1.85
CA GLY A 68 -2.04 1.65 -3.04
C GLY A 68 -1.36 0.54 -3.82
N ALA A 69 -1.73 -0.71 -3.54
CA ALA A 69 -1.23 -1.90 -4.22
C ALA A 69 -2.07 -2.16 -5.47
N TYR A 70 -2.16 -1.16 -6.35
CA TYR A 70 -3.13 -1.08 -7.45
C TYR A 70 -2.68 -1.90 -8.67
N ALA A 71 -2.42 -3.19 -8.44
CA ALA A 71 -2.18 -4.16 -9.49
C ALA A 71 -3.50 -4.70 -10.05
N SER A 72 -3.42 -5.31 -11.23
CA SER A 72 -4.55 -6.02 -11.84
C SER A 72 -5.14 -7.10 -10.92
N PRO A 73 -6.46 -7.36 -10.95
CA PRO A 73 -7.06 -8.49 -10.23
C PRO A 73 -6.46 -9.85 -10.63
N LEU A 74 -5.83 -9.94 -11.80
CA LEU A 74 -5.10 -11.15 -12.25
C LEU A 74 -3.70 -11.27 -11.62
N ARG A 75 -3.30 -10.34 -10.75
CA ARG A 75 -1.96 -10.21 -10.18
C ARG A 75 -1.99 -9.97 -8.68
N VAL A 76 -2.75 -10.79 -7.95
CA VAL A 76 -2.80 -10.74 -6.47
C VAL A 76 -1.45 -11.13 -5.87
N TYR A 77 -0.92 -12.29 -6.25
CA TYR A 77 0.30 -12.87 -5.67
C TYR A 77 1.56 -12.51 -6.46
N GLY A 78 2.68 -12.40 -5.74
CA GLY A 78 3.99 -12.13 -6.30
C GLY A 78 4.92 -11.39 -5.35
N THR A 79 6.17 -11.22 -5.77
CA THR A 79 7.24 -10.62 -4.96
C THR A 79 7.77 -9.31 -5.52
N THR A 80 7.22 -8.85 -6.65
CA THR A 80 7.66 -7.64 -7.35
C THR A 80 6.54 -6.61 -7.42
N GLU A 81 6.90 -5.37 -7.77
CA GLU A 81 5.92 -4.36 -8.18
C GLU A 81 4.99 -4.93 -9.28
N TRP A 82 3.78 -4.37 -9.34
CA TRP A 82 2.67 -4.83 -10.19
C TRP A 82 2.08 -6.18 -9.78
N THR A 83 2.26 -6.56 -8.52
CA THR A 83 1.44 -7.55 -7.83
C THR A 83 1.00 -6.97 -6.50
N MET A 84 -0.19 -7.32 -6.00
CA MET A 84 -0.70 -6.72 -4.75
C MET A 84 0.21 -7.08 -3.57
N GLN A 85 0.56 -8.37 -3.46
CA GLN A 85 1.49 -8.88 -2.46
C GLN A 85 2.90 -8.29 -2.59
N GLY A 86 3.39 -8.16 -3.82
CA GLY A 86 4.73 -7.62 -4.07
C GLY A 86 4.82 -6.14 -3.72
N PHE A 87 3.80 -5.33 -4.03
CA PHE A 87 3.74 -3.94 -3.57
C PHE A 87 3.78 -3.84 -2.04
N CYS A 88 2.99 -4.65 -1.33
CA CYS A 88 2.94 -4.64 0.13
C CYS A 88 4.29 -5.05 0.75
N SER A 89 4.87 -6.16 0.30
CA SER A 89 6.14 -6.67 0.84
C SER A 89 7.31 -5.75 0.53
N LEU A 90 7.39 -5.20 -0.68
CA LEU A 90 8.41 -4.24 -1.06
C LEU A 90 8.26 -2.92 -0.30
N ALA A 91 7.03 -2.48 -0.02
CA ALA A 91 6.80 -1.31 0.82
C ALA A 91 7.30 -1.56 2.25
N LYS A 92 6.94 -2.70 2.84
CA LYS A 92 7.39 -3.08 4.18
C LYS A 92 8.93 -3.16 4.26
N ALA A 93 9.58 -3.72 3.26
CA ALA A 93 11.06 -3.81 3.21
C ALA A 93 11.75 -2.44 3.14
N LYS A 94 11.14 -1.46 2.45
CA LYS A 94 11.68 -0.10 2.31
C LYS A 94 11.37 0.81 3.51
N ILE A 95 10.18 0.66 4.10
CA ILE A 95 9.72 1.41 5.29
C ILE A 95 10.35 0.86 6.59
N LYS A 96 10.67 -0.44 6.60
CA LYS A 96 11.26 -1.16 7.75
C LYS A 96 10.44 -0.94 9.02
N SER A 97 11.10 -0.60 10.12
CA SER A 97 10.49 -0.33 11.42
C SER A 97 10.23 1.16 11.68
N GLU A 98 10.48 2.05 10.71
CA GLU A 98 10.31 3.50 10.93
C GLU A 98 8.84 3.93 10.96
N CYS A 99 7.92 3.13 10.40
CA CYS A 99 6.48 3.31 10.56
C CYS A 99 5.85 2.08 11.21
N SER A 100 4.98 2.28 12.19
CA SER A 100 4.39 1.20 12.98
C SER A 100 3.39 0.36 12.19
N ILE A 101 2.63 0.97 11.28
CA ILE A 101 1.60 0.29 10.50
C ILE A 101 1.81 0.61 9.02
N VAL A 102 2.07 -0.41 8.22
CA VAL A 102 2.02 -0.36 6.77
C VAL A 102 0.89 -1.26 6.33
N ALA A 103 -0.19 -0.71 5.80
CA ALA A 103 -1.31 -1.51 5.28
C ALA A 103 -1.40 -1.29 3.77
N GLY A 104 -1.75 -2.32 3.01
CA GLY A 104 -1.85 -2.21 1.56
C GLY A 104 -3.02 -2.99 0.99
N GLY A 105 -3.37 -2.67 -0.24
CA GLY A 105 -4.36 -3.41 -1.00
C GLY A 105 -4.88 -2.68 -2.25
N PRO A 106 -5.88 -3.27 -2.91
CA PRO A 106 -6.24 -2.93 -4.28
C PRO A 106 -7.14 -1.69 -4.40
N ASP A 107 -7.22 -1.19 -5.65
CA ASP A 107 -8.27 -0.26 -6.13
C ASP A 107 -9.38 -1.06 -6.83
N VAL A 108 -10.20 -1.75 -6.04
CA VAL A 108 -11.31 -2.59 -6.50
C VAL A 108 -12.26 -1.78 -7.38
N GLY A 109 -12.51 -2.28 -8.59
CA GLY A 109 -13.40 -1.66 -9.58
C GLY A 109 -12.72 -0.69 -10.55
N ASN A 110 -11.48 -0.23 -10.27
CA ASN A 110 -10.67 0.53 -11.23
C ASN A 110 -9.37 -0.20 -11.65
N TRP A 111 -9.14 -1.40 -11.11
CA TRP A 111 -7.95 -2.23 -11.29
C TRP A 111 -7.85 -3.03 -12.60
N ASP A 112 -8.87 -2.97 -13.47
CA ASP A 112 -8.89 -3.69 -14.75
C ASP A 112 -9.34 -2.79 -15.91
N PRO A 113 -8.56 -1.75 -16.26
CA PRO A 113 -8.95 -0.76 -17.26
C PRO A 113 -9.11 -1.34 -18.68
N GLU A 114 -8.48 -2.48 -18.95
CA GLU A 114 -8.56 -3.18 -20.24
C GLU A 114 -9.64 -4.27 -20.25
N ASN A 115 -10.41 -4.43 -19.17
CA ASN A 115 -11.49 -5.40 -19.03
C ASN A 115 -11.07 -6.84 -19.39
N LYS A 116 -9.90 -7.26 -18.88
CA LYS A 116 -9.30 -8.57 -19.15
C LYS A 116 -9.77 -9.65 -18.19
N ALA A 117 -10.12 -9.29 -16.96
CA ALA A 117 -10.59 -10.20 -15.94
C ALA A 117 -12.10 -10.42 -16.06
N THR A 118 -12.54 -11.66 -15.83
CA THR A 118 -13.96 -11.94 -15.66
C THR A 118 -14.45 -11.42 -14.30
N GLN A 119 -15.76 -11.22 -14.17
CA GLN A 119 -16.35 -10.82 -12.89
C GLN A 119 -16.03 -11.82 -11.76
N GLU A 120 -15.95 -13.12 -12.08
CA GLU A 120 -15.58 -14.17 -11.13
C GLU A 120 -14.11 -14.03 -10.69
N GLN A 121 -13.20 -13.72 -11.62
CA GLN A 121 -11.79 -13.46 -11.28
C GLN A 121 -11.64 -12.22 -10.41
N GLU A 122 -12.38 -11.15 -10.69
CA GLU A 122 -12.38 -9.97 -9.81
C GLU A 122 -12.89 -10.30 -8.41
N ASN A 123 -14.00 -11.03 -8.31
CA ASN A 123 -14.58 -11.44 -7.04
C ASN A 123 -13.59 -12.28 -6.22
N GLN A 124 -12.91 -13.22 -6.88
CA GLN A 124 -11.89 -14.05 -6.25
C GLN A 124 -10.66 -13.21 -5.83
N ALA A 125 -10.25 -12.25 -6.66
CA ALA A 125 -9.15 -11.33 -6.32
C ALA A 125 -9.46 -10.47 -5.08
N ILE A 126 -10.72 -10.05 -4.88
CA ILE A 126 -11.14 -9.36 -3.64
C ILE A 126 -10.91 -10.27 -2.43
N VAL A 127 -11.25 -11.56 -2.51
CA VAL A 127 -11.03 -12.52 -1.42
C VAL A 127 -9.54 -12.74 -1.15
N GLU A 128 -8.78 -13.04 -2.19
CA GLU A 128 -7.37 -13.43 -2.10
C GLU A 128 -6.46 -12.27 -1.66
N SER A 129 -6.76 -11.05 -2.12
CA SER A 129 -5.97 -9.86 -1.81
C SER A 129 -5.94 -9.53 -0.32
N VAL A 130 -6.99 -9.85 0.45
CA VAL A 130 -7.02 -9.58 1.89
C VAL A 130 -5.85 -10.26 2.60
N LYS A 131 -5.78 -11.60 2.52
CA LYS A 131 -4.72 -12.35 3.19
C LYS A 131 -3.36 -12.09 2.53
N ALA A 132 -3.30 -12.00 1.21
CA ALA A 132 -2.04 -11.75 0.49
C ALA A 132 -1.38 -10.43 0.92
N CYS A 133 -2.15 -9.36 1.11
CA CYS A 133 -1.64 -8.08 1.57
C CYS A 133 -1.37 -8.09 3.08
N MET A 134 -2.27 -8.64 3.90
CA MET A 134 -2.09 -8.72 5.36
C MET A 134 -0.88 -9.57 5.77
N ASP A 135 -0.55 -10.62 5.03
CA ASP A 135 0.64 -11.44 5.32
C ASP A 135 1.94 -10.74 4.84
N ALA A 136 1.83 -9.84 3.86
CA ALA A 136 2.98 -9.15 3.26
C ALA A 136 3.33 -7.82 3.94
N CYS A 137 2.39 -7.21 4.65
CA CYS A 137 2.58 -6.00 5.45
C CYS A 137 1.80 -6.10 6.76
N ASP A 138 1.46 -4.99 7.42
CA ASP A 138 0.84 -4.99 8.75
C ASP A 138 -0.70 -4.91 8.71
N GLY A 139 -1.31 -4.86 7.52
CA GLY A 139 -2.76 -4.77 7.41
C GLY A 139 -3.29 -4.66 5.98
N TYR A 140 -4.62 -4.54 5.88
CA TYR A 140 -5.33 -4.44 4.61
C TYR A 140 -5.90 -3.02 4.40
N PHE A 141 -5.68 -2.47 3.20
CA PHE A 141 -6.26 -1.21 2.75
C PHE A 141 -7.03 -1.45 1.45
N LEU A 142 -8.35 -1.19 1.45
CA LEU A 142 -9.19 -1.36 0.27
C LEU A 142 -9.68 0.01 -0.22
N PHE A 143 -9.44 0.28 -1.49
CA PHE A 143 -9.96 1.44 -2.21
C PHE A 143 -10.77 0.94 -3.44
N ASP A 144 -11.82 1.58 -3.94
CA ASP A 144 -12.81 2.36 -3.18
C ASP A 144 -14.05 1.48 -2.89
N MET A 145 -14.48 1.50 -1.63
CA MET A 145 -15.64 0.76 -1.10
C MET A 145 -16.95 1.03 -1.85
N ILE A 146 -17.08 2.15 -2.57
CA ILE A 146 -18.26 2.43 -3.39
C ILE A 146 -18.49 1.39 -4.48
N HIS A 147 -17.41 0.85 -5.07
CA HIS A 147 -17.51 -0.16 -6.13
C HIS A 147 -18.01 -1.50 -5.58
N LEU A 148 -17.57 -1.89 -4.38
CA LEU A 148 -18.11 -3.06 -3.68
C LEU A 148 -19.62 -2.95 -3.47
N LYS A 149 -20.12 -1.76 -3.14
CA LYS A 149 -21.55 -1.52 -2.95
C LYS A 149 -22.30 -1.62 -4.28
N LYS A 150 -21.80 -0.98 -5.33
CA LYS A 150 -22.47 -0.93 -6.65
C LYS A 150 -22.54 -2.31 -7.32
N GLN A 151 -21.52 -3.14 -7.13
CA GLN A 151 -21.44 -4.48 -7.73
C GLN A 151 -21.89 -5.61 -6.79
N LEU A 152 -22.43 -5.28 -5.61
CA LEU A 152 -22.83 -6.26 -4.59
C LEU A 152 -21.69 -7.25 -4.27
N GLN A 153 -20.50 -6.75 -3.95
CA GLN A 153 -19.28 -7.56 -3.72
C GLN A 153 -18.81 -7.58 -2.26
N TRP A 154 -19.57 -7.00 -1.32
CA TRP A 154 -19.22 -6.97 0.10
C TRP A 154 -18.95 -8.36 0.70
N GLN A 155 -19.66 -9.39 0.24
CA GLN A 155 -19.48 -10.76 0.67
C GLN A 155 -18.06 -11.31 0.37
N TYR A 156 -17.40 -10.83 -0.69
CA TYR A 156 -16.06 -11.28 -1.04
C TYR A 156 -15.01 -10.66 -0.11
N ALA A 157 -15.13 -9.36 0.19
CA ALA A 157 -14.27 -8.72 1.19
C ALA A 157 -14.47 -9.36 2.58
N LYS A 158 -15.73 -9.63 2.96
CA LYS A 158 -16.05 -10.35 4.20
C LYS A 158 -15.40 -11.74 4.24
N LYS A 159 -15.56 -12.54 3.19
CA LYS A 159 -14.95 -13.87 3.07
C LYS A 159 -13.43 -13.81 3.16
N GLY A 160 -12.79 -12.84 2.51
CA GLY A 160 -11.34 -12.64 2.59
C GLY A 160 -10.87 -12.35 4.01
N ILE A 161 -11.57 -11.47 4.75
CA ILE A 161 -11.29 -11.17 6.15
C ILE A 161 -11.45 -12.42 7.03
N GLU A 162 -12.55 -13.17 6.87
CA GLU A 162 -12.80 -14.41 7.61
C GLU A 162 -11.73 -15.48 7.39
N LEU A 163 -11.12 -15.52 6.22
CA LEU A 163 -10.01 -16.43 5.91
C LEU A 163 -8.67 -15.92 6.44
N ALA A 164 -8.48 -14.60 6.51
CA ALA A 164 -7.22 -13.99 6.94
C ALA A 164 -7.01 -14.04 8.47
N ILE A 165 -8.09 -14.03 9.25
CA ILE A 165 -8.04 -14.00 10.73
C ILE A 165 -8.12 -15.39 11.41
N LYS A 166 -8.14 -16.47 10.62
CA LYS A 166 -8.05 -17.85 11.12
C LYS A 166 -6.60 -18.28 11.18
#